data_AF-A0A0F9EGY4-F1
#
_entry.id   AF-A0A0F9EGY4-F1
#
_cell.length_a   1.000
_cell.length_b   1.000
_cell.length_c   1.000
_cell.angle_alpha   90.00
_cell.angle_beta   90.00
_cell.angle_gamma   90.00
#
_symmetry.space_group_name_H-M   'P 1'
#
loop_
_entity.id
_entity.type
_entity.pdbx_description
1 polymer ?
#
loop_
_entity_poly.entity_id
_entity_poly.type
_entity_poly.pdbx_seq_one_letter_code
_entity_poly.pdbx_strand_id
1 'polypeptide(L)'
;GVEIKHDLVWNGMILSGTIDKVLLNMKLRGRQKLPDIWIRDHKSTGKSLAVIFGGAAWSVQGRVYRILAQDWCDKNLKDKAGKLRGFILDGILKPAIKCCKADQKNAGIWKVPLQDAYLRRVKEWYTKYEDEKEKKSLLSQSVIYNEPVHNVELIQKLTMMKDLSTRPLLLKNFSRDVTRNACFVYEKQCIYHDLCSTPEHLWGELFERKYKQELEEDVE
;
A
#
# COMPACT_ATOMS: atom_id res chain seq x y z
N GLY A 1 -18.15 -3.15 9.12
CA GLY A 1 -16.74 -2.78 9.31
C GLY A 1 -16.65 -1.29 9.47
N VAL A 2 -15.64 -0.81 10.19
CA VAL A 2 -15.45 0.63 10.47
C VAL A 2 -14.14 1.06 9.81
N GLU A 3 -14.16 2.16 9.05
CA GLU A 3 -12.93 2.82 8.60
C GLU A 3 -12.27 3.47 9.80
N ILE A 4 -10.95 3.31 9.93
CA ILE A 4 -10.20 3.85 11.06
C ILE A 4 -9.11 4.77 10.53
N LYS A 5 -9.11 6.02 10.98
CA LYS A 5 -7.95 6.93 10.90
C LYS A 5 -7.34 6.99 12.28
N HIS A 6 -6.08 6.63 12.40
CA HIS A 6 -5.47 6.46 13.71
C HIS A 6 -3.99 6.78 13.69
N ASP A 7 -3.58 7.47 14.76
CA ASP A 7 -2.20 7.86 15.00
C ASP A 7 -1.70 7.21 16.28
N LEU A 8 -0.47 6.71 16.23
CA LEU A 8 0.20 6.09 17.35
C LEU A 8 1.62 6.63 17.47
N VAL A 9 1.97 7.12 18.66
CA VAL A 9 3.36 7.39 18.99
C VAL A 9 4.04 6.07 19.36
N TRP A 10 5.04 5.66 18.58
CA TRP A 10 5.80 4.43 18.80
C TRP A 10 7.29 4.73 18.66
N ASN A 11 8.07 4.52 19.74
CA ASN A 11 9.52 4.76 19.78
C ASN A 11 9.97 6.14 19.23
N GLY A 12 9.21 7.18 19.59
CA GLY A 12 9.48 8.55 19.15
C GLY A 12 9.23 8.77 17.65
N MET A 13 8.43 7.91 17.01
CA MET A 13 7.86 8.12 15.68
C MET A 13 6.35 8.22 15.79
N ILE A 14 5.73 8.95 14.87
CA ILE A 14 4.28 8.95 14.70
C ILE A 14 3.98 7.97 13.55
N LEU A 15 3.31 6.88 13.87
CA LEU A 15 2.73 5.97 12.89
C LEU A 15 1.30 6.42 12.64
N SER A 16 1.02 6.81 11.41
CA SER A 16 -0.30 7.29 10.98
C SER A 16 -0.80 6.46 9.81
N GLY A 17 -2.10 6.20 9.77
CA GLY A 17 -2.71 5.46 8.66
C GLY A 17 -4.22 5.52 8.63
N THR A 18 -4.77 5.28 7.45
CA THR A 18 -6.21 5.05 7.24
C THR A 18 -6.42 3.57 6.88
N ILE A 19 -7.08 2.83 7.76
CA ILE A 19 -7.45 1.44 7.53
C ILE A 19 -8.86 1.40 6.94
N ASP A 20 -8.98 0.95 5.70
CA ASP A 20 -10.24 0.85 4.94
C ASP A 20 -11.38 0.31 5.80
N LYS A 21 -11.20 -0.89 6.38
CA LYS A 21 -12.21 -1.54 7.22
C LYS A 21 -11.56 -2.39 8.31
N VAL A 22 -11.98 -2.17 9.54
CA VAL A 22 -11.82 -3.14 10.64
C VAL A 22 -13.14 -3.85 10.89
N LEU A 23 -13.08 -5.17 10.95
CA LEU A 23 -14.20 -6.06 11.20
C LEU A 23 -14.05 -6.69 12.58
N LEU A 24 -15.10 -6.63 13.38
CA LEU A 24 -15.16 -7.26 14.69
C LEU A 24 -16.08 -8.47 14.58
N ASN A 25 -15.52 -9.67 14.71
CA ASN A 25 -16.30 -10.91 14.77
C ASN A 25 -16.41 -11.34 16.23
N MET A 26 -17.58 -11.12 16.84
CA MET A 26 -17.81 -11.45 18.25
C MET A 26 -17.92 -12.96 18.43
N LYS A 27 -16.98 -13.57 19.15
CA LYS A 27 -17.03 -14.99 19.52
C LYS A 27 -17.25 -15.18 21.01
N LEU A 28 -18.08 -16.16 21.35
CA LEU A 28 -18.18 -16.65 22.72
C LEU A 28 -16.92 -17.45 23.05
N ARG A 29 -16.22 -17.06 24.13
CA ARG A 29 -15.09 -17.79 24.70
C ARG A 29 -15.38 -17.97 26.18
N GLY A 30 -15.90 -19.14 26.54
CA GLY A 30 -16.47 -19.37 27.86
C GLY A 30 -17.71 -18.49 28.09
N ARG A 31 -17.72 -17.70 29.17
CA ARG A 31 -18.82 -16.79 29.53
C ARG A 31 -18.69 -15.38 28.94
N GLN A 32 -17.59 -15.07 28.24
CA GLN A 32 -17.34 -13.73 27.68
C GLN A 32 -17.45 -13.72 26.15
N LYS A 33 -18.00 -12.62 25.60
CA LYS A 33 -17.96 -12.34 24.16
C LYS A 33 -16.73 -11.49 23.85
N LEU A 34 -15.74 -12.10 23.20
CA LEU A 34 -14.49 -11.44 22.81
C LEU A 34 -14.42 -11.27 21.28
N PRO A 35 -14.02 -10.09 20.78
CA PRO A 35 -13.91 -9.85 19.35
C PRO A 35 -12.66 -10.51 18.76
N ASP A 36 -12.85 -11.27 17.69
CA ASP A 36 -11.84 -11.56 16.70
C ASP A 36 -11.76 -10.35 15.75
N ILE A 37 -10.63 -9.65 15.76
CA ILE A 37 -10.43 -8.45 14.94
C ILE A 37 -9.83 -8.85 13.60
N TRP A 38 -10.39 -8.36 12.49
CA TRP A 38 -9.87 -8.55 11.14
C TRP A 38 -9.71 -7.21 10.45
N ILE A 39 -8.61 -7.07 9.71
CA ILE A 39 -8.39 -5.93 8.83
C ILE A 39 -8.85 -6.33 7.44
N ARG A 40 -9.59 -5.47 6.76
CA ARG A 40 -10.03 -5.68 5.38
C ARG A 40 -9.62 -4.48 4.53
N ASP A 41 -8.97 -4.77 3.42
CA ASP A 41 -8.34 -3.78 2.54
C ASP A 41 -8.68 -4.10 1.07
N HIS A 42 -8.74 -3.07 0.23
CA HIS A 42 -9.04 -3.23 -1.19
C HIS A 42 -7.85 -2.80 -2.04
N LYS A 43 -7.36 -3.69 -2.89
CA LYS A 43 -6.27 -3.38 -3.82
C LYS A 43 -6.67 -3.70 -5.24
N SER A 44 -6.40 -2.74 -6.11
CA SER A 44 -6.61 -2.89 -7.53
C SER A 44 -5.26 -2.92 -8.24
N THR A 45 -5.03 -3.90 -9.11
CA THR A 45 -3.69 -4.22 -9.61
C THR A 45 -3.70 -4.58 -11.10
N GLY A 46 -2.66 -4.23 -11.84
CA GLY A 46 -2.41 -4.77 -13.19
C GLY A 46 -1.62 -6.09 -13.19
N LYS A 47 -1.11 -6.52 -12.03
CA LYS A 47 -0.39 -7.80 -11.83
C LYS A 47 -1.38 -8.91 -11.49
N SER A 48 -0.96 -10.17 -11.57
CA SER A 48 -1.83 -11.28 -11.18
C SER A 48 -2.26 -11.17 -9.71
N LEU A 49 -3.49 -11.57 -9.42
CA LEU A 49 -4.04 -11.50 -8.06
C LEU A 49 -3.22 -12.34 -7.06
N ALA A 50 -2.68 -13.47 -7.49
CA ALA A 50 -1.80 -14.31 -6.67
C ALA A 50 -0.57 -13.56 -6.13
N VAL A 51 0.02 -12.68 -6.94
CA VAL A 51 1.20 -11.89 -6.53
C VAL A 51 0.84 -10.90 -5.41
N ILE A 52 -0.31 -10.23 -5.51
CA ILE A 52 -0.70 -9.27 -4.46
C ILE A 52 -1.13 -9.99 -3.17
N PHE A 53 -1.80 -11.14 -3.27
CA PHE A 53 -2.23 -11.90 -2.09
C PHE A 53 -1.06 -12.48 -1.31
N GLY A 54 0.02 -12.88 -1.98
CA GLY A 54 1.22 -13.40 -1.30
C GLY A 54 1.96 -12.38 -0.44
N GLY A 55 1.79 -11.07 -0.71
CA GLY A 55 2.62 -10.03 -0.07
C GLY A 55 1.86 -8.96 0.73
N ALA A 56 0.59 -8.68 0.42
CA ALA A 56 -0.09 -7.49 0.97
C ALA A 56 -0.15 -7.46 2.51
N ALA A 57 -0.54 -8.57 3.14
CA ALA A 57 -0.65 -8.66 4.59
C ALA A 57 0.72 -8.55 5.32
N TRP A 58 1.81 -8.90 4.63
CA TRP A 58 3.18 -8.89 5.16
C TRP A 58 3.98 -7.66 4.74
N SER A 59 3.38 -6.81 3.90
CA SER A 59 3.96 -5.52 3.52
C SER A 59 4.08 -4.60 4.75
N VAL A 60 4.90 -3.55 4.63
CA VAL A 60 5.00 -2.53 5.67
C VAL A 60 3.63 -1.93 5.98
N GLN A 61 2.83 -1.61 4.95
CA GLN A 61 1.47 -1.10 5.12
C GLN A 61 0.59 -2.07 5.93
N GLY A 62 0.53 -3.35 5.53
CA GLY A 62 -0.28 -4.36 6.21
C GLY A 62 0.13 -4.54 7.68
N ARG A 63 1.43 -4.55 7.95
CA ARG A 63 1.98 -4.67 9.31
C ARG A 63 1.75 -3.41 10.16
N VAL A 64 1.85 -2.21 9.59
CA VAL A 64 1.51 -0.94 10.27
C VAL A 64 0.02 -0.89 10.59
N TYR A 65 -0.85 -1.29 9.65
CA TYR A 65 -2.30 -1.37 9.90
C TYR A 65 -2.62 -2.31 11.06
N ARG A 66 -1.86 -3.40 11.22
CA ARG A 66 -1.97 -4.30 12.35
C ARG A 66 -1.67 -3.64 13.69
N ILE A 67 -0.60 -2.84 13.77
CA ILE A 67 -0.26 -2.09 14.98
C ILE A 67 -1.39 -1.08 15.30
N LEU A 68 -1.79 -0.29 14.30
CA LEU A 68 -2.82 0.74 14.45
C LEU A 68 -4.18 0.16 14.83
N ALA A 69 -4.60 -0.94 14.20
CA ALA A 69 -5.86 -1.60 14.52
C ALA A 69 -5.88 -2.17 15.94
N GLN A 70 -4.76 -2.76 16.40
CA GLN A 70 -4.66 -3.29 17.76
C GLN A 70 -4.76 -2.15 18.78
N ASP A 71 -3.96 -1.09 18.63
CA ASP A 71 -3.98 0.06 19.54
C ASP A 71 -5.35 0.76 19.56
N TRP A 72 -5.97 0.94 18.39
CA TRP A 72 -7.32 1.50 18.30
C TRP A 72 -8.34 0.62 19.03
N CYS A 73 -8.28 -0.70 18.85
CA CYS A 73 -9.17 -1.62 19.55
C CYS A 73 -8.96 -1.59 21.06
N ASP A 74 -7.72 -1.56 21.53
CA ASP A 74 -7.40 -1.52 22.97
C ASP A 74 -7.96 -0.24 23.61
N LYS A 75 -7.88 0.91 22.92
CA LYS A 75 -8.43 2.19 23.38
C LYS A 75 -9.96 2.26 23.37
N ASN A 76 -10.59 1.68 22.34
CA ASN A 76 -12.03 1.85 22.11
C ASN A 76 -12.88 0.71 22.66
N LEU A 77 -12.30 -0.48 22.88
CA LEU A 77 -13.05 -1.67 23.32
C LEU A 77 -12.93 -1.95 24.82
N LYS A 78 -12.18 -1.12 25.57
CA LYS A 78 -12.03 -0.92 27.03
C LYS A 78 -12.00 -2.15 27.96
N ASP A 79 -12.89 -3.13 27.78
CA ASP A 79 -13.02 -4.36 28.59
C ASP A 79 -13.00 -5.65 27.75
N LYS A 80 -12.88 -5.52 26.43
CA LYS A 80 -12.84 -6.65 25.49
C LYS A 80 -11.52 -6.64 24.75
N ALA A 81 -10.49 -7.20 25.38
CA ALA A 81 -9.22 -7.47 24.74
C ALA A 81 -9.46 -8.39 23.53
N GLY A 82 -9.62 -7.75 22.36
CA GLY A 82 -9.82 -8.44 21.11
C GLY A 82 -8.51 -9.03 20.63
N LYS A 83 -8.58 -10.20 19.98
CA LYS A 83 -7.40 -10.77 19.33
C LYS A 83 -7.42 -10.37 17.87
N LEU A 84 -6.42 -9.63 17.41
CA LEU A 84 -6.20 -9.46 15.97
C LEU A 84 -5.89 -10.81 15.33
N ARG A 85 -6.77 -11.26 14.43
CA ARG A 85 -6.73 -12.59 13.82
C ARG A 85 -6.03 -12.60 12.47
N GLY A 86 -6.32 -11.61 11.63
CA GLY A 86 -5.89 -11.71 10.25
C GLY A 86 -6.24 -10.51 9.40
N PHE A 87 -5.96 -10.68 8.11
CA PHE A 87 -6.12 -9.70 7.07
C PHE A 87 -6.97 -10.30 5.95
N ILE A 88 -7.89 -9.53 5.40
CA ILE A 88 -8.71 -9.89 4.25
C ILE A 88 -8.36 -8.91 3.14
N LEU A 89 -7.82 -9.41 2.05
CA LEU A 89 -7.56 -8.60 0.86
C LEU A 89 -8.65 -8.85 -0.16
N ASP A 90 -9.30 -7.78 -0.61
CA ASP A 90 -10.12 -7.79 -1.82
C ASP A 90 -9.27 -7.30 -2.99
N GLY A 91 -8.90 -8.24 -3.86
CA GLY A 91 -8.07 -8.00 -5.04
C GLY A 91 -8.92 -7.83 -6.30
N ILE A 92 -8.72 -6.71 -7.01
CA ILE A 92 -9.39 -6.39 -8.29
C ILE A 92 -8.34 -6.31 -9.39
N LEU A 93 -8.43 -7.18 -10.41
CA LEU A 93 -7.52 -7.17 -11.54
C LEU A 93 -7.95 -6.10 -12.55
N LYS A 94 -7.12 -5.08 -12.74
CA LYS A 94 -7.34 -4.04 -13.75
C LYS A 94 -6.87 -4.53 -15.12
N PRO A 95 -7.74 -4.49 -16.15
CA PRO A 95 -7.28 -4.72 -17.50
C PRO A 95 -6.37 -3.60 -17.98
N ALA A 96 -5.36 -3.95 -18.79
CA ALA A 96 -4.50 -2.99 -19.48
C ALA A 96 -5.17 -2.39 -20.72
N ILE A 97 -6.47 -2.06 -20.62
CA ILE A 97 -7.25 -1.47 -21.71
C ILE A 97 -7.15 0.05 -21.61
N LYS A 98 -6.62 0.70 -22.66
CA LYS A 98 -6.61 2.16 -22.79
C LYS A 98 -7.76 2.62 -23.69
N CYS A 99 -8.33 3.79 -23.40
CA CYS A 99 -9.29 4.45 -24.29
C CYS A 99 -8.62 4.72 -25.65
N CYS A 100 -9.24 4.28 -26.75
CA CYS A 100 -8.61 4.32 -28.08
C CYS A 100 -9.60 4.58 -29.23
N LYS A 101 -9.10 4.59 -30.47
CA LYS A 101 -9.88 4.82 -31.70
C LYS A 101 -11.05 3.84 -31.88
N ALA A 102 -10.93 2.61 -31.36
CA ALA A 102 -12.03 1.65 -31.37
C ALA A 102 -13.21 2.14 -30.52
N ASP A 103 -12.95 2.76 -29.36
CA ASP A 103 -13.99 3.33 -28.51
C ASP A 103 -14.64 4.55 -29.18
N GLN A 104 -13.89 5.34 -29.95
CA GLN A 104 -14.45 6.45 -30.75
C GLN A 104 -15.41 5.95 -31.83
N LYS A 105 -15.01 4.90 -32.56
CA LYS A 105 -15.89 4.26 -33.55
C LYS A 105 -17.14 3.69 -32.88
N ASN A 106 -16.97 2.99 -31.76
CA ASN A 106 -18.06 2.38 -31.02
C ASN A 106 -19.01 3.42 -30.40
N ALA A 107 -18.49 4.54 -29.91
CA ALA A 107 -19.29 5.66 -29.42
C ALA A 107 -20.23 6.21 -30.50
N GLY A 108 -19.73 6.35 -31.74
CA GLY A 108 -20.53 6.75 -32.90
C GLY A 108 -21.60 5.73 -33.28
N ILE A 109 -21.27 4.43 -33.28
CA ILE A 109 -22.21 3.35 -33.62
C ILE A 109 -23.29 3.19 -32.53
N TRP A 110 -22.88 3.18 -31.26
CA TRP A 110 -23.77 2.95 -30.13
C TRP A 110 -24.49 4.21 -29.65
N LYS A 111 -24.17 5.38 -30.21
CA LYS A 111 -24.70 6.69 -29.83
C LYS A 111 -24.57 6.97 -28.33
N VAL A 112 -23.39 6.71 -27.78
CA VAL A 112 -23.04 6.96 -26.36
C VAL A 112 -21.77 7.81 -26.27
N PRO A 113 -21.52 8.49 -25.14
CA PRO A 113 -20.24 9.12 -24.88
C PRO A 113 -19.04 8.18 -25.04
N LEU A 114 -17.89 8.71 -25.48
CA LEU A 114 -16.65 7.95 -25.62
C LEU A 114 -16.28 7.16 -24.36
N GLN A 115 -16.48 7.76 -23.19
CA GLN A 115 -16.19 7.13 -21.91
C GLN A 115 -17.08 5.91 -21.64
N ASP A 116 -18.36 5.97 -22.04
CA ASP A 116 -19.29 4.85 -21.88
C ASP A 116 -18.96 3.71 -22.84
N ALA A 117 -18.55 4.02 -24.07
CA ALA A 117 -18.06 3.02 -25.01
C ALA A 117 -16.81 2.30 -24.47
N TYR A 118 -15.86 3.05 -23.90
CA TYR A 118 -14.70 2.50 -23.21
C TYR A 118 -15.09 1.61 -22.01
N LEU A 119 -15.98 2.09 -21.14
CA LEU A 119 -16.43 1.32 -19.97
C LEU A 119 -17.17 0.03 -20.37
N ARG A 120 -17.94 0.05 -21.46
CA ARG A 120 -18.56 -1.17 -22.02
C ARG A 120 -17.50 -2.19 -22.42
N ARG A 121 -16.46 -1.78 -23.14
CA ARG A 121 -15.35 -2.68 -23.52
C ARG A 121 -14.58 -3.23 -22.32
N VAL A 122 -14.40 -2.42 -21.28
CA VAL A 122 -13.81 -2.88 -20.00
C VAL A 122 -14.70 -3.91 -19.33
N LYS A 123 -16.03 -3.70 -19.29
CA LYS A 123 -17.00 -4.67 -18.74
C LYS A 123 -16.99 -5.98 -19.53
N GLU A 124 -17.00 -5.91 -20.86
CA GLU A 124 -16.91 -7.09 -21.72
C GLU A 124 -15.63 -7.89 -21.46
N TRP A 125 -14.51 -7.22 -21.20
CA TRP A 125 -13.29 -7.89 -20.81
C TRP A 125 -13.43 -8.65 -19.49
N TYR A 126 -14.06 -8.06 -18.47
CA TYR A 126 -14.30 -8.75 -17.19
C TYR A 126 -15.17 -9.99 -17.38
N THR A 127 -16.25 -9.89 -18.15
CA THR A 127 -17.13 -11.04 -18.47
C THR A 127 -16.36 -12.15 -19.16
N LYS A 128 -15.65 -11.84 -20.25
CA LYS A 128 -14.85 -12.85 -20.98
C LYS A 128 -13.74 -13.46 -20.14
N TYR A 129 -13.08 -12.65 -19.32
CA TYR A 129 -11.97 -13.13 -18.48
C TYR A 129 -12.43 -14.16 -17.46
N GLU A 130 -13.64 -14.00 -16.91
CA GLU A 130 -14.23 -14.94 -15.97
C GLU A 130 -14.74 -16.21 -16.66
N ASP A 131 -15.31 -16.08 -17.87
CA ASP A 131 -15.85 -17.20 -18.65
C ASP A 131 -14.75 -18.12 -19.21
N GLU A 132 -13.59 -17.57 -19.61
CA GLU A 132 -12.63 -18.31 -20.45
C GLU A 132 -11.51 -19.05 -19.67
N LYS A 133 -11.31 -18.82 -18.36
CA LYS A 133 -10.01 -19.20 -17.73
C LYS A 133 -9.97 -19.79 -16.31
N GLU A 134 -11.08 -20.12 -15.64
CA GLU A 134 -11.07 -20.38 -14.18
C GLU A 134 -10.38 -19.26 -13.37
N LYS A 135 -10.14 -18.09 -13.99
CA LYS A 135 -9.39 -16.98 -13.43
C LYS A 135 -10.38 -15.94 -12.95
N LYS A 136 -10.39 -15.75 -11.64
CA LYS A 136 -11.21 -14.72 -11.00
C LYS A 136 -10.61 -13.34 -11.28
N SER A 137 -11.44 -12.42 -11.77
CA SER A 137 -11.06 -11.01 -11.96
C SER A 137 -11.14 -10.22 -10.65
N LEU A 138 -12.03 -10.68 -9.75
CA LEU A 138 -12.21 -10.25 -8.38
C LEU A 138 -12.02 -11.46 -7.46
N LEU A 139 -11.12 -11.36 -6.49
CA LEU A 139 -10.97 -12.39 -5.46
C LEU A 139 -10.83 -11.76 -4.08
N SER A 140 -11.41 -12.41 -3.08
CA SER A 140 -11.19 -12.08 -1.67
C SER A 140 -10.42 -13.22 -1.03
N GLN A 141 -9.30 -12.91 -0.37
CA GLN A 141 -8.53 -13.91 0.37
C GLN A 141 -8.26 -13.42 1.79
N SER A 142 -8.50 -14.30 2.75
CA SER A 142 -8.14 -14.08 4.15
C SER A 142 -6.84 -14.80 4.48
N VAL A 143 -5.95 -14.13 5.20
CA VAL A 143 -4.76 -14.73 5.81
C VAL A 143 -4.79 -14.50 7.31
N ILE A 144 -4.44 -15.54 8.06
CA ILE A 144 -4.29 -15.47 9.51
C ILE A 144 -2.87 -15.01 9.81
N TYR A 145 -2.74 -14.01 10.68
CA TYR A 145 -1.42 -13.57 11.13
C TYR A 145 -0.75 -14.69 11.94
N ASN A 146 0.45 -15.07 11.52
CA ASN A 146 1.28 -16.07 12.18
C ASN A 146 2.56 -15.47 12.80
N GLU A 147 2.82 -14.17 12.59
CA GLU A 147 3.93 -13.45 13.20
C GLU A 147 3.49 -12.58 14.40
N PRO A 148 4.40 -12.14 15.30
CA PRO A 148 4.09 -11.15 16.34
C PRO A 148 3.66 -9.80 15.76
N VAL A 149 2.89 -9.00 16.52
CA VAL A 149 2.46 -7.64 16.10
C VAL A 149 3.67 -6.74 15.86
N HIS A 150 4.65 -6.80 16.76
CA HIS A 150 5.92 -6.10 16.66
C HIS A 150 7.01 -7.07 16.18
N ASN A 151 7.05 -7.34 14.87
CA ASN A 151 8.09 -8.17 14.27
C ASN A 151 9.40 -7.37 14.12
N VAL A 152 10.54 -8.00 14.43
CA VAL A 152 11.90 -7.42 14.30
C VAL A 152 12.17 -6.82 12.91
N GLU A 153 11.74 -7.49 11.84
CA GLU A 153 11.93 -7.03 10.46
C GLU A 153 11.19 -5.72 10.18
N LEU A 154 9.97 -5.58 10.72
CA LEU A 154 9.22 -4.32 10.63
C LEU A 154 9.92 -3.22 11.42
N ILE A 155 10.35 -3.54 12.64
CA ILE A 155 11.06 -2.59 13.52
C ILE A 155 12.31 -2.07 12.81
N GLN A 156 13.13 -2.95 12.24
CA GLN A 156 14.32 -2.58 11.48
C GLN A 156 13.97 -1.68 10.29
N LYS A 157 12.91 -2.00 9.54
CA LYS A 157 12.42 -1.15 8.43
C LYS A 157 11.97 0.22 8.91
N LEU A 158 11.21 0.30 10.00
CA LEU A 158 10.72 1.57 10.56
C LEU A 158 11.87 2.42 11.11
N THR A 159 12.83 1.82 11.82
CA THR A 159 14.04 2.52 12.30
C THR A 159 14.86 3.04 11.12
N MET A 160 15.08 2.22 10.10
CA MET A 160 15.75 2.66 8.87
C MET A 160 15.00 3.81 8.20
N MET A 161 13.66 3.77 8.13
CA MET A 161 12.84 4.87 7.61
C MET A 161 13.04 6.17 8.41
N LYS A 162 13.08 6.08 9.74
CA LYS A 162 13.33 7.22 10.64
C LYS A 162 14.72 7.81 10.45
N ASP A 163 15.73 6.96 10.38
CA ASP A 163 17.11 7.39 10.20
C ASP A 163 17.26 8.07 8.85
N LEU A 164 16.64 7.53 7.80
CA LEU A 164 16.67 8.13 6.47
C LEU A 164 15.91 9.46 6.40
N SER A 165 14.78 9.60 7.11
CA SER A 165 14.00 10.84 7.11
C SER A 165 14.65 11.99 7.89
N THR A 166 15.57 11.68 8.82
CA THR A 166 16.26 12.66 9.67
C THR A 166 17.70 12.94 9.23
N ARG A 167 18.25 12.16 8.30
CA ARG A 167 19.61 12.38 7.80
C ARG A 167 19.71 13.69 7.03
N PRO A 168 20.74 14.52 7.29
CA PRO A 168 21.01 15.66 6.45
C PRO A 168 21.34 15.19 5.04
N LEU A 169 20.85 15.95 4.08
CA LEU A 169 20.98 15.71 2.65
C LEU A 169 22.43 16.00 2.21
N LEU A 170 23.31 15.02 2.44
CA LEU A 170 24.73 15.08 2.10
C LEU A 170 25.09 13.96 1.13
N LEU A 171 25.79 14.29 0.05
CA LEU A 171 26.19 13.34 -1.00
C LEU A 171 26.94 12.12 -0.44
N LYS A 172 27.80 12.31 0.57
CA LYS A 172 28.56 11.23 1.23
C LYS A 172 27.69 10.20 1.95
N ASN A 173 26.43 10.52 2.25
CA ASN A 173 25.49 9.64 2.94
C ASN A 173 24.63 8.83 1.95
N PHE A 174 24.80 9.03 0.65
CA PHE A 174 24.06 8.32 -0.40
C PHE A 174 24.71 6.96 -0.69
N SER A 175 23.97 5.86 -0.48
CA SER A 175 24.34 4.56 -1.02
C SER A 175 23.53 4.27 -2.28
N ARG A 176 24.22 4.02 -3.40
CA ARG A 176 23.56 3.73 -4.67
C ARG A 176 22.68 2.49 -4.56
N ASP A 177 21.38 2.66 -4.79
CA ASP A 177 20.45 1.54 -4.96
C ASP A 177 20.04 1.42 -6.43
N VAL A 178 20.78 0.60 -7.17
CA VAL A 178 20.53 0.31 -8.59
C VAL A 178 19.15 -0.34 -8.79
N THR A 179 18.68 -1.09 -7.79
CA THR A 179 17.38 -1.80 -7.86
C THR A 179 16.19 -0.88 -7.61
N ARG A 180 16.44 0.34 -7.08
CA ARG A 180 15.44 1.32 -6.65
C ARG A 180 14.48 0.79 -5.58
N ASN A 181 14.75 -0.36 -5.00
CA ASN A 181 13.88 -1.01 -4.01
C ASN A 181 13.69 -0.11 -2.78
N ALA A 182 14.74 0.55 -2.31
CA ALA A 182 14.66 1.51 -1.22
C ALA A 182 13.69 2.65 -1.58
N CYS A 183 13.84 3.26 -2.76
CA CYS A 183 12.96 4.35 -3.21
C CYS A 183 11.49 3.93 -3.30
N PHE A 184 11.22 2.71 -3.77
CA PHE A 184 9.85 2.16 -3.87
C PHE A 184 9.22 1.83 -2.51
N VAL A 185 10.03 1.37 -1.54
CA VAL A 185 9.55 1.03 -0.19
C VAL A 185 9.09 2.26 0.59
N TYR A 186 9.59 3.46 0.25
CA TYR A 186 9.36 4.66 1.04
C TYR A 186 8.26 5.58 0.53
N GLU A 187 7.64 5.30 -0.62
CA GLU A 187 6.60 6.11 -1.30
C GLU A 187 6.90 7.62 -1.46
N LYS A 188 8.06 8.10 -1.00
CA LYS A 188 8.66 9.39 -1.25
C LYS A 188 9.74 9.16 -2.29
N GLN A 189 9.66 9.84 -3.43
CA GLN A 189 10.74 9.84 -4.40
C GLN A 189 11.99 10.31 -3.64
N CYS A 190 12.96 9.41 -3.47
CA CYS A 190 14.26 9.79 -2.94
C CYS A 190 14.70 11.00 -3.75
N ILE A 191 15.06 12.11 -3.09
CA ILE A 191 15.42 13.32 -3.84
C ILE A 191 16.53 12.98 -4.84
N TYR A 192 17.47 12.12 -4.46
CA TYR A 192 18.56 11.60 -5.27
C TYR A 192 18.18 10.46 -6.23
N HIS A 193 16.90 10.26 -6.53
CA HIS A 193 16.44 9.23 -7.47
C HIS A 193 17.24 9.25 -8.79
N ASP A 194 17.59 10.45 -9.26
CA ASP A 194 18.32 10.62 -10.51
C ASP A 194 19.79 10.18 -10.39
N LEU A 195 20.38 10.25 -9.20
CA LEU A 195 21.74 9.76 -8.93
C LEU A 195 21.83 8.23 -9.00
N CYS A 196 20.76 7.49 -8.69
CA CYS A 196 20.75 6.03 -8.76
C CYS A 196 21.04 5.50 -10.18
N SER A 197 20.60 6.22 -11.21
CA SER A 197 20.82 5.89 -12.63
C SER A 197 21.96 6.68 -13.30
N THR A 198 22.59 7.61 -12.59
CA THR A 198 23.66 8.47 -13.15
C THR A 198 25.05 7.93 -12.79
N PRO A 199 26.05 7.97 -13.69
CA PRO A 199 27.45 7.71 -13.36
C PRO A 199 27.98 8.58 -12.20
N GLU A 200 28.76 7.98 -11.28
CA GLU A 200 29.25 8.64 -10.05
C GLU A 200 30.05 9.93 -10.28
N HIS A 201 30.84 10.00 -11.35
CA HIS A 201 31.64 11.20 -11.67
C HIS A 201 30.77 12.42 -12.04
N LEU A 202 29.49 12.23 -12.36
CA LEU A 202 28.55 13.33 -12.67
C LEU A 202 27.71 13.75 -11.47
N TRP A 203 27.83 13.06 -10.32
CA TRP A 203 26.99 13.33 -9.16
C TRP A 203 27.23 14.71 -8.55
N GLY A 204 28.48 15.18 -8.51
CA GLY A 204 28.82 16.49 -7.97
C GLY A 204 28.10 17.62 -8.71
N GLU A 205 28.11 17.59 -10.04
CA GLU A 205 27.44 18.61 -10.86
C GLU A 205 25.91 18.56 -10.72
N LEU A 206 25.32 17.35 -10.69
CA LEU A 206 23.89 17.16 -10.45
C LEU A 206 23.45 17.63 -9.06
N PHE A 207 24.30 17.40 -8.04
CA PHE A 207 24.06 17.87 -6.68
C PHE A 207 23.97 19.39 -6.60
N GLU A 208 24.98 20.08 -7.15
CA GLU A 208 25.04 21.55 -7.15
C GLU A 208 23.91 22.19 -7.98
N ARG A 209 23.54 21.59 -9.12
CA ARG A 209 22.55 22.21 -10.03
C ARG A 209 21.10 21.96 -9.67
N LYS A 210 20.77 20.84 -9.02
CA LYS A 210 19.39 20.43 -8.77
C LYS A 210 19.02 20.43 -7.28
N TYR A 211 19.93 19.96 -6.44
CA TYR A 211 19.61 19.67 -5.04
C TYR A 211 20.06 20.77 -4.07
N LYS A 212 21.12 21.53 -4.42
CA LYS A 212 21.56 22.69 -3.64
C LYS A 212 20.56 23.85 -3.69
N GLN A 213 19.91 24.07 -4.84
CA GLN A 213 18.89 25.11 -5.01
C GLN A 213 17.63 24.82 -4.17
N GLU A 214 17.13 23.58 -4.18
CA GLU A 214 15.97 23.17 -3.37
C GLU A 214 16.23 23.27 -1.86
N LEU A 215 17.48 23.04 -1.41
CA LEU A 215 17.90 23.17 -0.01
C LEU A 215 18.02 24.61 0.49
N GLU A 216 18.20 25.58 -0.42
CA GLU A 216 18.24 27.00 -0.09
C GLU A 216 16.83 27.62 -0.08
N GLU A 217 15.89 27.11 -0.89
CA GLU A 217 14.49 27.55 -0.94
C GLU A 217 13.63 27.05 0.24
N ASP A 218 13.93 25.87 0.81
CA ASP A 218 13.21 25.31 1.98
C ASP A 218 13.60 25.96 3.34
N VAL A 219 14.46 27.00 3.33
CA VAL A 219 14.96 27.71 4.52
C VAL A 219 14.39 29.15 4.64
N GLU A 220 13.56 29.60 3.70
CA GLU A 220 12.72 30.81 3.82
C GLU A 220 11.29 30.49 4.29
#